data_AF-A0AAN3MT74-F1
#
_entry.id   AF-A0AAN3MT74-F1
#
_cell.length_a   1.000
_cell.length_b   1.000
_cell.length_c   1.000
_cell.angle_alpha   90.00
_cell.angle_beta   90.00
_cell.angle_gamma   90.00
#
_symmetry.space_group_name_H-M   'P 1'
#
loop_
_entity.id
_entity.type
_entity.pdbx_description
1 polymer ?
#
loop_
_entity_poly.entity_id
_entity_poly.type
_entity_poly.pdbx_seq_one_letter_code
_entity_poly.pdbx_strand_id
1 'polypeptide(L)'
;IQPLHSKCSFANYQVQNDGQKYALSQAKSIADELMTGCTNFVFSGKTGTGKNHLAAAMGNRLMAKGRSVIIVTVSDVMSVLHDSYDNGKSGEKFLQELCSVDLLVLDEIGVQRETKNEQVVLHQIIDRRTASLCSVGMLT
;
A
#
# COMPACT_ATOMS: atom_id res chain seq x y z
N ILE A 1 4.76 -3.71 8.49
CA ILE A 1 3.46 -3.10 8.89
C ILE A 1 3.66 -2.39 10.23
N GLN A 2 3.18 -1.16 10.39
CA GLN A 2 3.27 -0.44 11.67
C GLN A 2 2.67 -1.28 12.83
N PRO A 3 3.22 -1.24 14.05
CA PRO A 3 2.75 -2.07 15.17
C PRO A 3 1.24 -1.96 15.44
N LEU A 4 0.67 -0.77 15.23
CA LEU A 4 -0.75 -0.47 15.38
C LEU A 4 -1.66 -1.34 14.49
N HIS A 5 -1.18 -1.75 13.32
CA HIS A 5 -1.96 -2.49 12.33
C HIS A 5 -1.67 -4.00 12.31
N SER A 6 -0.79 -4.48 13.20
CA SER A 6 -0.41 -5.90 13.30
C SER A 6 -1.58 -6.83 13.65
N LYS A 7 -2.61 -6.31 14.33
CA LYS A 7 -3.80 -7.07 14.75
C LYS A 7 -5.01 -6.87 13.81
N CYS A 8 -4.89 -6.07 12.75
CA CYS A 8 -5.99 -5.83 11.82
C CYS A 8 -6.31 -7.11 11.02
N SER A 9 -7.58 -7.47 10.96
CA SER A 9 -8.09 -8.60 10.18
C SER A 9 -9.49 -8.26 9.64
N PHE A 10 -9.98 -9.07 8.70
CA PHE A 10 -11.37 -8.91 8.24
C PHE A 10 -12.40 -9.22 9.33
N ALA A 11 -12.04 -10.02 10.34
CA ALA A 11 -12.95 -10.43 11.42
C ALA A 11 -13.18 -9.31 12.45
N ASN A 12 -12.20 -8.42 12.65
CA ASN A 12 -12.31 -7.31 13.59
C ASN A 12 -12.50 -5.95 12.91
N TYR A 13 -12.85 -5.93 11.61
CA TYR A 13 -13.28 -4.73 10.91
C TYR A 13 -14.75 -4.46 11.21
N GLN A 14 -15.07 -3.26 11.71
CA GLN A 14 -16.44 -2.88 12.06
C GLN A 14 -17.12 -2.15 10.90
N VAL A 15 -18.23 -2.72 10.43
CA VAL A 15 -19.06 -2.14 9.36
C VAL A 15 -20.16 -1.31 9.99
N GLN A 16 -20.23 -0.02 9.65
CA GLN A 16 -21.22 0.93 10.16
C GLN A 16 -22.15 1.45 9.05
N ASN A 17 -21.79 1.29 7.79
CA ASN A 17 -22.59 1.71 6.64
C ASN A 17 -22.36 0.81 5.41
N ASP A 18 -23.20 0.96 4.40
CA ASP A 18 -23.15 0.16 3.17
C ASP A 18 -21.84 0.35 2.38
N GLY A 19 -21.25 1.54 2.43
CA GLY A 19 -19.94 1.80 1.81
C GLY A 19 -18.83 0.95 2.42
N GLN A 20 -18.78 0.83 3.75
CA GLN A 20 -17.84 -0.04 4.46
C GLN A 20 -18.13 -1.53 4.22
N LYS A 21 -19.41 -1.90 4.10
CA LYS A 21 -19.80 -3.27 3.77
C LYS A 21 -19.29 -3.66 2.38
N TYR A 22 -19.47 -2.76 1.41
CA TYR A 22 -18.97 -2.93 0.05
C TYR A 22 -17.43 -2.98 0.04
N ALA A 23 -16.75 -2.04 0.70
CA ALA A 23 -15.29 -2.01 0.78
C ALA A 23 -14.72 -3.30 1.41
N LEU A 24 -15.34 -3.82 2.48
CA LEU A 24 -14.94 -5.09 3.08
C LEU A 24 -15.10 -6.27 2.11
N SER A 25 -16.19 -6.30 1.34
CA SER A 25 -16.41 -7.33 0.31
C SER A 25 -15.34 -7.28 -0.77
N GLN A 26 -15.05 -6.07 -1.30
CA GLN A 26 -14.02 -5.88 -2.31
C GLN A 26 -12.63 -6.24 -1.78
N ALA A 27 -12.30 -5.82 -0.55
CA ALA A 27 -11.01 -6.13 0.07
C ALA A 27 -10.78 -7.65 0.21
N LYS A 28 -11.83 -8.42 0.50
CA LYS A 28 -11.74 -9.89 0.54
C LYS A 28 -11.49 -10.48 -0.84
N SER A 29 -12.24 -10.05 -1.86
CA SER A 29 -12.06 -10.50 -3.25
C SER A 29 -10.66 -10.20 -3.76
N ILE A 30 -10.19 -8.97 -3.57
CA ILE A 30 -8.84 -8.57 -4.00
C ILE A 30 -7.78 -9.39 -3.25
N ALA A 31 -7.94 -9.61 -1.94
CA ALA A 31 -7.01 -10.45 -1.19
C ALA A 31 -6.96 -11.90 -1.70
N ASP A 32 -8.07 -12.44 -2.21
CA ASP A 32 -8.12 -13.77 -2.83
C ASP A 32 -7.40 -13.76 -4.19
N GLU A 33 -7.65 -12.75 -5.03
CA GLU A 33 -6.99 -12.58 -6.33
C GLU A 33 -5.46 -12.42 -6.20
N LEU A 34 -5.00 -11.65 -5.21
CA LEU A 34 -3.59 -11.42 -4.90
C LEU A 34 -2.82 -12.69 -4.49
N MET A 35 -3.52 -13.77 -4.13
CA MET A 35 -2.85 -15.04 -3.82
C MET A 35 -2.27 -15.70 -5.07
N THR A 36 -2.92 -15.51 -6.23
CA THR A 36 -2.63 -16.23 -7.48
C THR A 36 -2.31 -15.31 -8.66
N GLY A 37 -2.56 -14.01 -8.54
CA GLY A 37 -2.39 -13.05 -9.61
C GLY A 37 -1.95 -11.67 -9.13
N CYS A 38 -2.18 -10.68 -9.99
CA CYS A 38 -1.83 -9.29 -9.73
C CYS A 38 -3.09 -8.43 -9.88
N THR A 39 -3.50 -7.77 -8.80
CA THR A 39 -4.65 -6.87 -8.78
C THR A 39 -4.28 -5.57 -8.07
N ASN A 40 -4.29 -4.47 -8.82
CA ASN A 40 -4.13 -3.14 -8.25
C ASN A 40 -5.45 -2.64 -7.66
N PHE A 41 -5.40 -1.85 -6.59
CA PHE A 41 -6.61 -1.32 -5.96
C PHE A 41 -6.42 0.08 -5.41
N VAL A 42 -7.53 0.80 -5.27
CA VAL A 42 -7.60 2.09 -4.60
C VAL A 42 -8.70 2.04 -3.56
N PHE A 43 -8.39 2.40 -2.31
CA PHE A 43 -9.40 2.70 -1.31
C PHE A 43 -9.48 4.21 -1.12
N SER A 44 -10.66 4.75 -1.42
CA SER A 44 -10.96 6.17 -1.29
C SER A 44 -12.10 6.39 -0.31
N GLY A 45 -11.98 7.41 0.53
CA GLY A 45 -13.03 7.80 1.46
C GLY A 45 -12.56 8.71 2.58
N LYS A 46 -13.51 9.22 3.37
CA LYS A 46 -13.20 10.10 4.50
C LYS A 46 -12.28 9.43 5.53
N THR A 47 -11.63 10.25 6.35
CA THR A 47 -10.86 9.77 7.51
C THR A 47 -11.75 8.94 8.44
N GLY A 48 -11.16 7.93 9.09
CA GLY A 48 -11.89 7.04 10.00
C GLY A 48 -12.79 5.99 9.33
N THR A 49 -12.82 5.90 8.00
CA THR A 49 -13.60 4.86 7.29
C THR A 49 -12.94 3.48 7.30
N GLY A 50 -11.69 3.39 7.76
CA GLY A 50 -10.96 2.13 7.97
C GLY A 50 -10.19 1.60 6.76
N LYS A 51 -9.80 2.48 5.82
CA LYS A 51 -8.95 2.15 4.67
C LYS A 51 -7.66 1.42 5.09
N ASN A 52 -6.96 1.98 6.08
CA ASN A 52 -5.71 1.43 6.60
C ASN A 52 -5.93 0.06 7.27
N HIS A 53 -7.07 -0.11 7.95
CA HIS A 53 -7.45 -1.40 8.53
C HIS A 53 -7.66 -2.45 7.45
N LEU A 54 -8.41 -2.14 6.38
CA LEU A 54 -8.65 -3.07 5.27
C LEU A 54 -7.34 -3.43 4.57
N ALA A 55 -6.50 -2.45 4.28
CA ALA A 55 -5.18 -2.69 3.67
C ALA A 55 -4.29 -3.58 4.56
N ALA A 56 -4.26 -3.32 5.86
CA ALA A 56 -3.53 -4.14 6.82
C ALA A 56 -4.11 -5.56 6.96
N ALA A 57 -5.44 -5.71 6.93
CA ALA A 57 -6.09 -7.01 6.96
C ALA A 57 -5.75 -7.86 5.72
N MET A 58 -5.73 -7.24 4.53
CA MET A 58 -5.26 -7.86 3.30
C MET A 58 -3.79 -8.26 3.43
N GLY A 59 -2.93 -7.34 3.88
CA GLY A 59 -1.51 -7.57 4.07
C GLY A 59 -1.21 -8.72 5.06
N ASN A 60 -1.86 -8.73 6.22
CA ASN A 60 -1.72 -9.79 7.21
C ASN A 60 -2.14 -11.16 6.67
N ARG A 61 -3.22 -11.21 5.87
CA ARG A 61 -3.66 -12.46 5.22
C ARG A 61 -2.63 -12.97 4.21
N LEU A 62 -2.05 -12.07 3.40
CA LEU A 62 -1.00 -12.40 2.43
C LEU A 62 0.28 -12.88 3.13
N MET A 63 0.73 -12.17 4.17
CA MET A 63 1.90 -12.56 4.96
C MET A 63 1.74 -13.92 5.63
N ALA A 64 0.54 -14.24 6.12
CA ALA A 64 0.24 -15.56 6.67
C ALA A 64 0.36 -16.71 5.64
N LYS A 65 0.44 -16.37 4.34
CA LYS A 65 0.67 -17.29 3.23
C LYS A 65 2.08 -17.16 2.63
N GLY A 66 3.00 -16.48 3.31
CA GLY A 66 4.40 -16.33 2.90
C GLY A 66 4.64 -15.25 1.84
N ARG A 67 3.66 -14.37 1.58
CA ARG A 67 3.83 -13.24 0.66
C ARG A 67 4.43 -12.04 1.38
N SER A 68 5.27 -11.29 0.68
CA SER A 68 5.90 -10.07 1.14
C SER A 68 4.98 -8.86 0.97
N VAL A 69 4.85 -8.04 2.01
CA VAL A 69 3.95 -6.88 2.01
C VAL A 69 4.61 -5.67 2.64
N ILE A 70 4.59 -4.54 1.94
CA ILE A 70 4.96 -3.22 2.49
C ILE A 70 3.75 -2.30 2.47
N ILE A 71 3.53 -1.61 3.59
CA ILE A 71 2.57 -0.52 3.73
C ILE A 71 3.36 0.68 4.21
N VAL A 72 3.37 1.76 3.44
CA VAL A 72 4.20 2.95 3.67
C VAL A 72 3.46 4.20 3.22
N THR A 73 3.69 5.33 3.89
CA THR A 73 3.14 6.62 3.44
C THR A 73 3.97 7.15 2.27
N VAL A 74 3.35 7.94 1.38
CA VAL A 74 4.11 8.63 0.32
C VAL A 74 5.22 9.50 0.91
N SER A 75 4.95 10.19 2.02
CA SER A 75 5.89 11.07 2.70
C SER A 75 7.14 10.35 3.20
N ASP A 76 6.97 9.16 3.79
CA ASP A 76 8.09 8.34 4.25
C ASP A 76 8.96 7.91 3.05
N VAL A 77 8.33 7.54 1.93
CA VAL A 77 9.07 7.20 0.70
C VAL A 77 9.92 8.37 0.24
N MET A 78 9.36 9.58 0.20
CA MET A 78 10.07 10.78 -0.23
C MET A 78 11.17 11.18 0.73
N SER A 79 10.94 11.08 2.04
CA SER A 79 11.94 11.36 3.07
C SER A 79 13.16 10.45 2.91
N VAL A 80 12.95 9.13 2.79
CA VAL A 80 14.03 8.16 2.62
C VAL A 80 14.79 8.41 1.32
N LEU A 81 14.09 8.77 0.24
CA LEU A 81 14.74 9.12 -1.03
C LEU A 81 15.58 10.38 -0.92
N HIS A 82 15.06 11.43 -0.30
CA HIS A 82 15.78 12.68 -0.08
C HIS A 82 17.06 12.45 0.75
N ASP A 83 16.95 11.79 1.90
CA ASP A 83 18.08 11.47 2.78
C ASP A 83 19.14 10.60 2.08
N SER A 84 18.72 9.82 1.09
CA SER A 84 19.60 8.96 0.31
C SER A 84 20.37 9.70 -0.79
N TYR A 85 19.84 10.81 -1.32
CA TYR A 85 20.59 11.66 -2.24
C TYR A 85 21.78 12.32 -1.54
N ASP A 86 21.61 12.70 -0.27
CA ASP A 86 22.66 13.32 0.53
C ASP A 86 23.76 12.32 0.94
N ASN A 87 23.42 11.03 1.06
CA ASN A 87 24.33 9.97 1.53
C ASN A 87 24.76 8.96 0.44
N GLY A 88 24.33 9.15 -0.81
CA GLY A 88 24.91 8.59 -2.03
C GLY A 88 24.68 7.12 -2.38
N LYS A 89 24.03 6.27 -1.54
CA LYS A 89 23.89 4.82 -1.83
C LYS A 89 22.61 4.10 -1.39
N SER A 90 21.73 4.71 -0.58
CA SER A 90 20.61 4.00 0.06
C SER A 90 19.29 4.02 -0.71
N GLY A 91 19.06 5.02 -1.56
CA GLY A 91 17.73 5.30 -2.13
C GLY A 91 17.33 4.30 -3.20
N GLU A 92 18.26 3.90 -4.04
CA GLU A 92 18.02 2.90 -5.07
C GLU A 92 17.71 1.51 -4.47
N LYS A 93 18.41 1.13 -3.40
CA LYS A 93 18.12 -0.12 -2.67
C LYS A 93 16.71 -0.13 -2.09
N PHE A 94 16.31 0.98 -1.48
CA PHE A 94 14.96 1.12 -0.94
C PHE A 94 13.90 1.05 -2.05
N LEU A 95 14.11 1.72 -3.19
CA LEU A 95 13.22 1.60 -4.35
C LEU A 95 13.14 0.17 -4.89
N GLN A 96 14.26 -0.54 -4.95
CA GLN A 96 14.29 -1.94 -5.36
C GLN A 96 13.48 -2.82 -4.40
N GLU A 97 13.59 -2.60 -3.09
CA GLU A 97 12.80 -3.29 -2.08
C GLU A 97 11.30 -3.04 -2.29
N LEU A 98 10.89 -1.77 -2.44
CA LEU A 98 9.50 -1.38 -2.73
C LEU A 98 8.99 -2.00 -4.04
N CYS A 99 9.84 -2.21 -5.04
CA CYS A 99 9.46 -2.84 -6.31
C CYS A 99 9.41 -4.37 -6.22
N SER A 100 10.11 -4.99 -5.27
CA SER A 100 10.26 -6.45 -5.18
C SER A 100 9.18 -7.17 -4.39
N VAL A 101 8.45 -6.47 -3.52
CA VAL A 101 7.42 -7.10 -2.68
C VAL A 101 6.16 -7.49 -3.45
N ASP A 102 5.47 -8.54 -3.02
CA ASP A 102 4.25 -9.03 -3.68
C ASP A 102 3.13 -7.96 -3.65
N LEU A 103 2.97 -7.27 -2.50
CA LEU A 103 2.04 -6.15 -2.35
C LEU A 103 2.73 -4.93 -1.75
N LEU A 104 2.63 -3.80 -2.45
CA LEU A 104 2.97 -2.47 -1.94
C LEU A 104 1.68 -1.67 -1.75
N VAL A 105 1.47 -1.12 -0.55
CA VAL A 105 0.39 -0.17 -0.29
C VAL A 105 1.01 1.20 0.01
N LEU A 106 0.59 2.19 -0.77
CA LEU A 106 0.96 3.59 -0.62
C LEU A 106 -0.19 4.32 0.08
N ASP A 107 0.07 4.82 1.28
CA ASP A 107 -0.89 5.55 2.11
C ASP A 107 -0.74 7.07 1.96
N GLU A 108 -1.82 7.79 2.27
CA GLU A 108 -1.90 9.25 2.26
C GLU A 108 -1.55 9.91 0.91
N ILE A 109 -1.91 9.25 -0.20
CA ILE A 109 -1.75 9.83 -1.53
C ILE A 109 -2.66 11.07 -1.64
N GLY A 110 -2.05 12.20 -2.03
CA GLY A 110 -2.76 13.46 -2.25
C GLY A 110 -3.09 14.26 -0.98
N VAL A 111 -2.64 13.82 0.20
CA VAL A 111 -2.82 14.58 1.47
C VAL A 111 -1.82 15.75 1.56
N GLN A 112 -0.68 15.65 0.87
CA GLN A 112 0.38 16.67 0.86
C GLN A 112 0.34 17.52 -0.42
N ARG A 113 1.05 18.65 -0.41
CA ARG A 113 1.22 19.50 -1.60
C ARG A 113 2.03 18.73 -2.63
N GLU A 114 1.34 18.04 -3.54
CA GLU A 114 1.92 17.23 -4.61
C GLU A 114 3.04 17.98 -5.33
N THR A 115 4.29 17.72 -4.96
CA THR A 115 5.41 18.32 -5.68
C THR A 115 5.58 17.57 -6.99
N LYS A 116 6.05 18.25 -8.05
CA LYS A 116 6.33 17.58 -9.34
C LYS A 116 7.26 16.37 -9.18
N ASN A 117 8.19 16.43 -8.21
CA ASN A 117 9.12 15.35 -7.93
C ASN A 117 8.41 14.12 -7.33
N GLU A 118 7.44 14.33 -6.44
CA GLU A 118 6.65 13.25 -5.85
C GLU A 118 5.88 12.46 -6.89
N GLN A 119 5.18 13.16 -7.80
CA GLN A 119 4.44 12.52 -8.88
C GLN A 119 5.36 11.69 -9.79
N VAL A 120 6.54 12.21 -10.13
CA VAL A 120 7.52 11.48 -10.95
C VAL A 120 7.98 10.19 -10.26
N VAL A 121 8.32 10.25 -8.97
CA VAL A 121 8.75 9.07 -8.21
C VAL A 121 7.62 8.04 -8.08
N LEU A 122 6.40 8.49 -7.76
CA LEU A 122 5.24 7.60 -7.65
C LEU A 122 4.95 6.90 -8.98
N HIS A 123 4.96 7.63 -10.08
CA HIS A 123 4.79 7.06 -11.42
C HIS A 123 5.87 6.02 -11.72
N GLN A 124 7.14 6.32 -11.40
CA GLN A 124 8.24 5.35 -11.59
C GLN A 124 8.02 4.05 -10.79
N ILE A 125 7.55 4.14 -9.55
CA ILE A 125 7.26 2.95 -8.72
C ILE A 125 6.12 2.14 -9.34
N ILE A 126 5.03 2.81 -9.72
CA ILE A 126 3.85 2.17 -10.32
C ILE A 126 4.21 1.48 -11.63
N ASP A 127 4.96 2.15 -12.51
CA ASP A 127 5.36 1.63 -13.82
C ASP A 127 6.24 0.38 -13.66
N ARG A 128 7.25 0.43 -12.79
CA ARG A 128 8.16 -0.71 -12.53
C ARG A 128 7.41 -1.92 -11.99
N ARG A 129 6.46 -1.70 -11.07
CA ARG A 129 5.66 -2.78 -10.47
C ARG A 129 4.66 -3.34 -11.46
N THR A 130 4.03 -2.50 -12.28
CA THR A 130 3.12 -2.94 -13.35
C THR A 130 3.85 -3.79 -14.39
N ALA A 131 5.05 -3.37 -14.80
CA ALA A 131 5.89 -4.15 -15.71
C ALA A 131 6.34 -5.51 -15.13
N SER A 132 6.45 -5.61 -13.81
CA SER A 132 6.87 -6.82 -13.09
C SER A 132 5.69 -7.67 -12.58
N LEU A 133 4.45 -7.29 -12.89
CA LEU A 133 3.22 -7.93 -12.40
C LEU A 133 3.13 -7.98 -10.87
N CYS A 134 3.64 -6.95 -10.20
CA CYS A 134 3.55 -6.78 -8.75
C CYS A 134 2.44 -5.79 -8.39
N SER A 135 1.63 -6.11 -7.38
CA SER A 135 0.40 -5.35 -7.10
C SER A 135 0.64 -4.09 -6.28
N VAL A 136 -0.12 -3.03 -6.59
CA VAL A 136 -0.09 -1.74 -5.91
C VAL A 136 -1.47 -1.41 -5.34
N GLY A 137 -1.51 -1.16 -4.03
CA GLY A 137 -2.65 -0.57 -3.34
C GLY A 137 -2.42 0.92 -3.07
N MET A 138 -3.46 1.74 -3.22
CA MET A 138 -3.41 3.18 -2.93
C MET A 138 -4.50 3.58 -1.97
N LEU A 139 -4.18 4.38 -0.97
CA LEU A 139 -5.15 4.91 0.00
C LEU A 139 -5.21 6.43 -0.13
N THR A 140 -6.42 6.96 -0.35
CA THR A 140 -6.72 8.39 -0.51
C THR A 140 -7.84 8.79 0.45
#